data_AF-A0A0M3DD67-F1
#
_entry.id   AF-A0A0M3DD67-F1
#
_cell.length_a   1.000
_cell.length_b   1.000
_cell.length_c   1.000
_cell.angle_alpha   90.00
_cell.angle_beta   90.00
_cell.angle_gamma   90.00
#
_symmetry.space_group_name_H-M   'P 1'
#
loop_
_entity.id
_entity.type
_entity.pdbx_description
1 polymer ?
#
loop_
_entity_poly.entity_id
_entity_poly.type
_entity_poly.pdbx_seq_one_letter_code
_entity_poly.pdbx_strand_id
1 'polypeptide(L)'
;MKRHKIFFLVTLVMLYCFGLTYKSYCMSKESKIYKNIYIENIDVSGLTENDAIKKLNNSLYKQDSIELFYGDKKYNLSLNEINFKFKVEDAVNTAINIGRDSDFFNNIKTKFKLSIGKSIKLNIDTEYDKAKLNEYINNLANEIDITPVDATITVENNNFNISKEVYGVNLKKEALLSEIDKNIKNKKFVNINIY
;
A
#
# COMPACT_ATOMS: atom_id res chain seq x y z
N MET A 1 -7.61 -0.12 -65.40
CA MET A 1 -8.22 -0.26 -64.05
C MET A 1 -7.51 -1.21 -63.10
N LYS A 2 -7.09 -2.44 -63.49
CA LYS A 2 -6.52 -3.42 -62.53
C LYS A 2 -5.15 -3.03 -61.93
N ARG A 3 -4.26 -2.40 -62.71
CA ARG A 3 -2.92 -1.98 -62.23
C ARG A 3 -2.96 -0.88 -61.16
N HIS A 4 -3.83 0.12 -61.31
CA HIS A 4 -4.01 1.17 -60.29
C HIS A 4 -4.58 0.63 -58.98
N LYS A 5 -5.47 -0.38 -59.04
CA LYS A 5 -5.99 -1.06 -57.84
C LYS A 5 -4.90 -1.82 -57.09
N ILE A 6 -3.96 -2.45 -57.82
CA ILE A 6 -2.80 -3.13 -57.24
C ILE A 6 -1.86 -2.12 -56.57
N PHE A 7 -1.53 -1.01 -57.24
CA PHE A 7 -0.70 0.05 -56.66
C PHE A 7 -1.32 0.64 -55.38
N PHE A 8 -2.63 0.92 -55.40
CA PHE A 8 -3.35 1.43 -54.24
C PHE A 8 -3.31 0.45 -53.05
N LEU A 9 -3.49 -0.85 -53.33
CA LEU A 9 -3.46 -1.88 -52.29
C LEU A 9 -2.07 -2.05 -51.69
N VAL A 10 -1.01 -1.98 -52.51
CA VAL A 10 0.39 -2.00 -52.05
C VAL A 10 0.70 -0.80 -51.16
N THR A 11 0.26 0.41 -51.52
CA THR A 11 0.47 1.61 -50.69
C THR A 11 -0.25 1.51 -49.34
N LEU A 12 -1.43 0.89 -49.30
CA LEU A 12 -2.22 0.73 -48.07
C LEU A 12 -1.58 -0.30 -47.12
N VAL A 13 -1.05 -1.40 -47.67
CA VAL A 13 -0.25 -2.39 -46.93
C VAL A 13 1.04 -1.76 -46.38
N MET A 14 1.71 -0.93 -47.18
CA MET A 14 2.93 -0.25 -46.75
C MET A 14 2.67 0.73 -45.60
N LEU A 15 1.61 1.55 -45.68
CA LEU A 15 1.17 2.44 -44.59
C LEU A 15 0.80 1.67 -43.33
N TYR A 16 0.14 0.52 -43.47
CA TYR A 16 -0.18 -0.36 -42.34
C TYR A 16 1.09 -0.90 -41.67
N CYS A 17 2.06 -1.39 -42.46
CA CYS A 17 3.37 -1.82 -41.95
C CYS A 17 4.14 -0.68 -41.25
N PHE A 18 4.11 0.54 -41.80
CA PHE A 18 4.68 1.72 -41.15
C PHE A 18 4.00 2.07 -39.81
N GLY A 19 2.68 1.91 -39.72
CA GLY A 19 1.95 2.08 -38.45
C GLY A 19 2.36 1.06 -37.39
N LEU A 20 2.62 -0.19 -37.79
CA LEU A 20 3.09 -1.23 -36.87
C LEU A 20 4.50 -0.95 -36.35
N THR A 21 5.44 -0.54 -37.22
CA THR A 21 6.82 -0.22 -36.81
C THR A 21 6.86 1.03 -35.92
N TYR A 22 6.02 2.04 -36.19
CA TYR A 22 5.90 3.23 -35.35
C TYR A 22 5.38 2.91 -33.95
N LYS A 23 4.36 2.04 -33.82
CA LYS A 23 3.84 1.59 -32.52
C LYS A 23 4.90 0.82 -31.72
N SER A 24 5.66 -0.07 -32.37
CA SER A 24 6.77 -0.77 -31.74
C SER A 24 7.90 0.17 -31.32
N TYR A 25 8.17 1.23 -32.08
CA TYR A 25 9.18 2.23 -31.75
C TYR A 25 8.77 3.10 -30.55
N CYS A 26 7.51 3.56 -30.48
CA CYS A 26 6.99 4.26 -29.30
C CYS A 26 7.02 3.37 -28.05
N MET A 27 6.66 2.09 -28.19
CA MET A 27 6.68 1.14 -27.08
C MET A 27 8.10 0.69 -26.67
N SER A 28 9.10 0.96 -27.50
CA SER A 28 10.52 0.79 -27.18
C SER A 28 11.12 2.01 -26.48
N LYS A 29 10.45 3.17 -26.54
CA LYS A 29 10.91 4.41 -25.90
C LYS A 29 10.58 4.45 -24.41
N GLU A 30 9.56 3.71 -23.98
CA GLU A 30 9.28 3.50 -22.56
C GLU A 30 10.25 2.48 -21.98
N SER A 31 11.06 2.93 -21.02
CA SER A 31 12.01 2.09 -20.29
C SER A 31 11.28 0.96 -19.56
N LYS A 32 11.44 -0.27 -20.04
CA LYS A 32 10.90 -1.46 -19.38
C LYS A 32 11.77 -1.89 -18.21
N ILE A 33 11.16 -2.42 -17.16
CA ILE A 33 11.84 -3.04 -16.02
C ILE A 33 12.53 -4.34 -16.49
N TYR A 34 13.75 -4.62 -16.01
CA TYR A 34 14.46 -5.85 -16.36
C TYR A 34 13.74 -7.09 -15.84
N LYS A 35 14.02 -8.24 -16.47
CA LYS A 35 13.47 -9.53 -16.04
C LYS A 35 13.97 -9.92 -14.65
N ASN A 36 13.18 -10.72 -13.95
CA ASN A 36 13.45 -11.24 -12.60
C ASN A 36 13.49 -10.15 -11.52
N ILE A 37 12.73 -9.06 -11.70
CA ILE A 37 12.53 -8.02 -10.69
C ILE A 37 11.13 -8.15 -10.11
N TYR A 38 11.07 -8.24 -8.78
CA TYR A 38 9.85 -8.38 -8.01
C TYR A 38 9.76 -7.25 -6.99
N ILE A 39 8.56 -6.73 -6.79
CA ILE A 39 8.27 -5.73 -5.76
C ILE A 39 7.20 -6.34 -4.83
N GLU A 40 7.47 -6.47 -3.52
CA GLU A 40 6.56 -7.14 -2.56
C GLU A 40 6.07 -8.53 -3.03
N ASN A 41 6.94 -9.31 -3.68
CA ASN A 41 6.65 -10.58 -4.36
C ASN A 41 5.75 -10.50 -5.61
N ILE A 42 5.39 -9.29 -6.08
CA ILE A 42 4.69 -9.09 -7.35
C ILE A 42 5.72 -8.97 -8.47
N ASP A 43 5.61 -9.83 -9.49
CA ASP A 43 6.47 -9.77 -10.66
C ASP A 43 6.18 -8.51 -11.48
N VAL A 44 7.18 -7.64 -11.65
CA VAL A 44 7.11 -6.42 -12.46
C VAL A 44 8.02 -6.48 -13.70
N SER A 45 8.57 -7.68 -13.98
CA SER A 45 9.46 -7.94 -15.11
C SER A 45 8.86 -7.52 -16.45
N GLY A 46 9.60 -6.73 -17.23
CA GLY A 46 9.21 -6.36 -18.59
C GLY A 46 8.05 -5.37 -18.70
N LEU A 47 7.51 -4.90 -17.56
CA LEU A 47 6.49 -3.86 -17.53
C LEU A 47 7.13 -2.47 -17.72
N THR A 48 6.33 -1.55 -18.25
CA THR A 48 6.66 -0.12 -18.26
C THR A 48 6.35 0.47 -16.88
N GLU A 49 6.83 1.68 -16.63
CA GLU A 49 6.55 2.41 -15.38
C GLU A 49 5.05 2.44 -15.06
N ASN A 50 4.25 2.90 -16.02
CA ASN A 50 2.81 3.02 -15.88
C ASN A 50 2.11 1.68 -15.63
N ASP A 51 2.52 0.63 -16.34
CA ASP A 51 1.93 -0.70 -16.20
C ASP A 51 2.32 -1.35 -14.87
N ALA A 52 3.55 -1.13 -14.40
CA ALA A 52 4.01 -1.59 -13.10
C ALA A 52 3.26 -0.89 -11.96
N ILE A 53 3.11 0.44 -12.02
CA ILE A 53 2.35 1.22 -11.04
C ILE A 53 0.90 0.71 -10.96
N LYS A 54 0.23 0.56 -12.10
CA LYS A 54 -1.14 0.04 -12.15
C LYS A 54 -1.25 -1.35 -11.54
N LYS A 55 -0.34 -2.26 -11.89
CA LYS A 55 -0.34 -3.64 -11.38
C LYS A 55 -0.14 -3.68 -9.86
N LEU A 56 0.77 -2.86 -9.34
CA LEU A 56 1.04 -2.76 -7.91
C LEU A 56 -0.14 -2.16 -7.16
N ASN A 57 -0.69 -1.04 -7.63
CA ASN A 57 -1.87 -0.43 -7.00
C ASN A 57 -3.04 -1.42 -6.92
N ASN A 58 -3.33 -2.17 -7.99
CA ASN A 58 -4.39 -3.17 -7.97
C ASN A 58 -4.13 -4.35 -7.02
N SER A 59 -2.87 -4.63 -6.69
CA SER A 59 -2.50 -5.80 -5.89
C SER A 59 -2.31 -5.47 -4.41
N LEU A 60 -1.87 -4.25 -4.07
CA LEU A 60 -1.50 -3.83 -2.73
C LEU A 60 -2.68 -3.26 -1.93
N TYR A 61 -3.57 -2.51 -2.57
CA TYR A 61 -4.77 -1.93 -1.93
C TYR A 61 -5.92 -2.94 -1.88
N LYS A 62 -5.64 -4.22 -1.57
CA LYS A 62 -6.70 -5.23 -1.40
C LYS A 62 -7.43 -5.12 -0.06
N GLN A 63 -6.82 -4.43 0.90
CA GLN A 63 -7.36 -4.24 2.24
C GLN A 63 -7.30 -2.75 2.56
N ASP A 64 -8.47 -2.14 2.75
CA ASP A 64 -8.63 -0.71 2.95
C ASP A 64 -8.70 -0.32 4.43
N SER A 65 -8.72 -1.30 5.33
CA SER A 65 -8.89 -1.05 6.77
C SER A 65 -8.20 -2.07 7.67
N ILE A 66 -7.88 -1.63 8.89
CA ILE A 66 -7.33 -2.43 9.97
C ILE A 66 -8.43 -2.64 11.01
N GLU A 67 -8.71 -3.90 11.34
CA GLU A 67 -9.72 -4.25 12.35
C GLU A 67 -9.10 -4.29 13.75
N LEU A 68 -9.69 -3.54 14.67
CA LEU A 68 -9.32 -3.42 16.07
C LEU A 68 -10.44 -4.03 16.92
N PHE A 69 -10.09 -4.85 17.91
CA PHE A 69 -11.05 -5.52 18.78
C PHE A 69 -10.85 -5.12 20.25
N TYR A 70 -11.91 -4.70 20.93
CA TYR A 70 -11.92 -4.42 22.36
C TYR A 70 -13.10 -5.15 23.03
N GLY A 71 -12.80 -6.26 23.72
CA GLY A 71 -13.83 -7.19 24.20
C GLY A 71 -14.66 -7.74 23.03
N ASP A 72 -15.99 -7.54 23.07
CA ASP A 72 -16.91 -7.92 21.99
C ASP A 72 -17.11 -6.80 20.94
N LYS A 73 -16.50 -5.62 21.13
CA LYS A 73 -16.65 -4.48 20.23
C LYS A 73 -15.59 -4.51 19.13
N LYS A 74 -16.01 -4.25 17.90
CA LYS A 74 -15.17 -4.15 16.70
C LYS A 74 -15.09 -2.70 16.24
N TYR A 75 -13.87 -2.20 16.10
CA TYR A 75 -13.56 -0.89 15.57
C TYR A 75 -12.78 -1.05 14.26
N ASN A 76 -13.12 -0.25 13.25
CA ASN A 76 -12.46 -0.32 11.94
C ASN A 76 -11.66 0.97 11.72
N LEU A 77 -10.35 0.85 11.57
CA LEU A 77 -9.48 1.97 11.22
C LEU A 77 -9.32 1.98 9.70
N SER A 78 -9.88 2.98 9.04
CA SER A 78 -9.72 3.11 7.60
C SER A 78 -8.31 3.61 7.27
N LEU A 79 -7.64 2.93 6.34
CA LEU A 79 -6.33 3.37 5.84
C LEU A 79 -6.42 4.75 5.17
N ASN A 80 -7.57 5.09 4.60
CA ASN A 80 -7.83 6.41 4.02
C ASN A 80 -7.89 7.52 5.09
N GLU A 81 -8.40 7.23 6.30
CA GLU A 81 -8.48 8.21 7.38
C GLU A 81 -7.08 8.66 7.82
N ILE A 82 -6.11 7.73 7.84
CA ILE A 82 -4.72 8.02 8.16
C ILE A 82 -3.87 8.42 6.95
N ASN A 83 -4.51 8.74 5.81
CA ASN A 83 -3.84 9.06 4.54
C ASN A 83 -2.76 8.03 4.16
N PHE A 84 -2.99 6.74 4.43
CA PHE A 84 -2.01 5.70 4.16
C PHE A 84 -1.79 5.56 2.66
N LYS A 85 -0.52 5.56 2.26
CA LYS A 85 -0.08 5.44 0.86
C LYS A 85 1.13 4.52 0.76
N PHE A 86 1.10 3.65 -0.23
CA PHE A 86 2.29 2.93 -0.68
C PHE A 86 3.11 3.85 -1.59
N LYS A 87 4.43 3.92 -1.37
CA LYS A 87 5.38 4.63 -2.24
C LYS A 87 5.67 3.82 -3.51
N VAL A 88 4.61 3.55 -4.28
CA VAL A 88 4.65 2.70 -5.47
C VAL A 88 5.54 3.32 -6.55
N GLU A 89 5.43 4.63 -6.76
CA GLU A 89 6.22 5.36 -7.76
C GLU A 89 7.72 5.26 -7.48
N ASP A 90 8.16 5.49 -6.23
CA ASP A 90 9.57 5.38 -5.83
C ASP A 90 10.11 3.95 -6.03
N ALA A 91 9.33 2.93 -5.67
CA ALA A 91 9.71 1.53 -5.84
C ALA A 91 9.83 1.15 -7.33
N VAL A 92 8.91 1.63 -8.17
CA VAL A 92 8.93 1.40 -9.62
C VAL A 92 10.09 2.13 -10.28
N ASN A 93 10.35 3.39 -9.90
CA ASN A 93 11.50 4.15 -10.36
C ASN A 93 12.81 3.47 -10.01
N THR A 94 12.93 2.97 -8.78
CA THR A 94 14.07 2.15 -8.36
C THR A 94 14.19 0.91 -9.24
N ALA A 95 13.10 0.18 -9.49
CA ALA A 95 13.08 -1.02 -10.34
C ALA A 95 13.50 -0.75 -11.80
N ILE A 96 13.11 0.40 -12.37
CA ILE A 96 13.51 0.82 -13.72
C ILE A 96 15.00 1.16 -13.76
N ASN A 97 15.53 1.79 -12.70
CA ASN A 97 16.92 2.22 -12.64
C ASN A 97 17.89 1.08 -12.31
N ILE A 98 17.42 -0.05 -11.77
CA ILE A 98 18.24 -1.26 -11.59
C ILE A 98 18.89 -1.63 -12.94
N GLY A 99 20.22 -1.69 -12.99
CA GLY A 99 20.94 -2.02 -14.24
C GLY A 99 21.09 -0.84 -15.22
N ARG A 100 20.64 0.36 -14.84
CA ARG A 100 20.79 1.62 -15.59
C ARG A 100 21.51 2.72 -14.81
N ASP A 101 21.96 2.42 -13.59
CA ASP A 101 22.65 3.37 -12.72
C ASP A 101 24.06 3.75 -13.22
N SER A 102 24.64 4.83 -12.70
CA SER A 102 25.92 5.38 -13.17
C SER A 102 27.13 4.46 -12.94
N ASP A 103 27.05 3.53 -11.99
CA ASP A 103 28.08 2.54 -11.70
C ASP A 103 28.04 1.34 -12.68
N PHE A 104 28.80 1.47 -13.77
CA PHE A 104 28.90 0.48 -14.85
C PHE A 104 29.20 -0.96 -14.36
N PHE A 105 30.09 -1.13 -13.35
CA PHE A 105 30.45 -2.44 -12.81
C PHE A 105 29.33 -3.10 -11.99
N ASN A 106 28.62 -2.32 -11.17
CA ASN A 106 27.47 -2.81 -10.40
C ASN A 106 26.30 -3.17 -11.31
N ASN A 107 26.10 -2.40 -12.39
CA ASN A 107 25.11 -2.71 -13.41
C ASN A 107 25.38 -4.03 -14.13
N ILE A 108 26.62 -4.31 -14.52
CA ILE A 108 26.97 -5.57 -15.19
C ILE A 108 26.74 -6.77 -14.27
N LYS A 109 27.19 -6.68 -13.00
CA LYS A 109 26.97 -7.74 -12.01
C LYS A 109 25.49 -7.99 -11.76
N THR A 110 24.70 -6.93 -11.71
CA THR A 110 23.24 -6.98 -11.52
C THR A 110 22.55 -7.59 -12.74
N LYS A 111 22.89 -7.16 -13.96
CA LYS A 111 22.40 -7.76 -15.21
C LYS A 111 22.74 -9.25 -15.31
N PHE A 112 23.96 -9.63 -14.93
CA PHE A 112 24.41 -11.03 -14.98
C PHE A 112 23.66 -11.90 -13.96
N LYS A 113 23.43 -11.39 -12.74
CA LYS A 113 22.61 -12.06 -11.73
C LYS A 113 21.17 -12.27 -12.22
N LEU A 114 20.56 -11.23 -12.78
CA LEU A 114 19.20 -11.31 -13.35
C LEU A 114 19.13 -12.29 -14.53
N SER A 115 20.15 -12.32 -15.38
CA SER A 115 20.22 -13.23 -16.55
C SER A 115 20.38 -14.70 -16.16
N ILE A 116 21.07 -14.99 -15.05
CA ILE A 116 21.25 -16.36 -14.50
C ILE A 116 20.02 -16.80 -13.67
N GLY A 117 18.95 -16.01 -13.64
CA GLY A 117 17.72 -16.35 -12.94
C GLY A 117 17.70 -15.99 -11.45
N LYS A 118 18.66 -15.18 -10.95
CA LYS A 118 18.53 -14.63 -9.61
C LYS A 118 17.50 -13.52 -9.61
N SER A 119 16.45 -13.68 -8.80
CA SER A 119 15.43 -12.65 -8.59
C SER A 119 15.94 -11.54 -7.68
N ILE A 120 15.70 -10.29 -8.06
CA ILE A 120 15.84 -9.15 -7.15
C ILE A 120 14.46 -8.83 -6.58
N LYS A 121 14.36 -8.82 -5.26
CA LYS A 121 13.16 -8.44 -4.54
C LYS A 121 13.35 -7.05 -3.95
N LEU A 122 12.46 -6.14 -4.29
CA LEU A 122 12.37 -4.81 -3.74
C LEU A 122 11.22 -4.76 -2.74
N ASN A 123 11.44 -4.02 -1.67
CA ASN A 123 10.39 -3.69 -0.72
C ASN A 123 9.81 -2.31 -1.07
N ILE A 124 8.51 -2.15 -0.87
CA ILE A 124 7.82 -0.85 -1.00
C ILE A 124 7.80 -0.17 0.36
N ASP A 125 8.15 1.10 0.42
CA ASP A 125 7.97 1.87 1.64
C ASP A 125 6.52 2.37 1.77
N THR A 126 6.05 2.46 3.01
CA THR A 126 4.70 2.94 3.35
C THR A 126 4.79 4.31 4.01
N GLU A 127 3.88 5.19 3.66
CA GLU A 127 3.74 6.51 4.29
C GLU A 127 2.33 6.65 4.85
N TYR A 128 2.22 7.25 6.03
CA TYR A 128 0.95 7.54 6.68
C TYR A 128 1.06 8.77 7.58
N ASP A 129 -0.07 9.39 7.85
CA ASP A 129 -0.16 10.57 8.70
C ASP A 129 -0.26 10.16 10.18
N LYS A 130 0.84 10.37 10.91
CA LYS A 130 0.92 10.09 12.35
C LYS A 130 -0.02 10.96 13.19
N ALA A 131 -0.30 12.19 12.75
CA ALA A 131 -1.18 13.08 13.50
C ALA A 131 -2.62 12.58 13.43
N LYS A 132 -3.07 12.17 12.24
CA LYS A 132 -4.40 11.58 12.07
C LYS A 132 -4.56 10.23 12.78
N LEU A 133 -3.52 9.41 12.79
CA LEU A 133 -3.54 8.18 13.58
C LEU A 133 -3.70 8.47 15.08
N ASN A 134 -2.94 9.45 15.61
CA ASN A 134 -3.09 9.88 17.00
C ASN A 134 -4.49 10.40 17.29
N GLU A 135 -5.09 11.18 16.39
CA GLU A 135 -6.45 11.69 16.52
C GLU A 135 -7.48 10.55 16.59
N TYR A 136 -7.39 9.57 15.68
CA TYR A 136 -8.26 8.39 15.69
C TYR A 136 -8.14 7.63 17.01
N ILE A 137 -6.92 7.37 17.48
CA ILE A 137 -6.68 6.64 18.73
C ILE A 137 -7.16 7.44 19.95
N ASN A 138 -7.06 8.77 19.92
CA ASN A 138 -7.62 9.61 20.99
C ASN A 138 -9.15 9.57 21.01
N ASN A 139 -9.81 9.59 19.85
CA ASN A 139 -11.27 9.45 19.77
C ASN A 139 -11.71 8.06 20.23
N LEU A 140 -11.02 7.01 19.78
CA LEU A 140 -11.26 5.64 20.22
C LEU A 140 -11.07 5.49 21.74
N ALA A 141 -10.04 6.10 22.29
CA ALA A 141 -9.84 6.16 23.73
C ALA A 141 -10.99 6.89 24.42
N ASN A 142 -11.48 8.03 23.93
CA ASN A 142 -12.63 8.69 24.55
C ASN A 142 -13.92 7.86 24.53
N GLU A 143 -14.07 6.95 23.55
CA GLU A 143 -15.21 6.01 23.48
C GLU A 143 -15.07 4.79 24.39
N ILE A 144 -13.83 4.34 24.62
CA ILE A 144 -13.50 3.15 25.42
C ILE A 144 -13.20 3.52 26.89
N ASP A 145 -12.61 4.69 27.11
CA ASP A 145 -12.24 5.24 28.39
C ASP A 145 -13.53 5.63 29.11
N ILE A 146 -14.01 4.69 29.91
CA ILE A 146 -15.07 4.96 30.86
C ILE A 146 -14.42 5.75 32.00
N THR A 147 -14.84 6.99 32.20
CA THR A 147 -14.45 7.75 33.39
C THR A 147 -14.93 6.99 34.63
N PRO A 148 -14.06 6.73 35.62
CA PRO A 148 -14.48 6.07 36.84
C PRO A 148 -15.56 6.91 37.53
N VAL A 149 -16.70 6.29 37.81
CA VAL A 149 -17.77 6.92 38.60
C VAL A 149 -17.69 6.31 39.99
N ASP A 150 -17.26 7.11 40.96
CA ASP A 150 -17.24 6.72 42.36
C ASP A 150 -18.67 6.40 42.83
N ALA A 151 -18.83 5.30 43.55
CA ALA A 151 -20.11 4.95 44.17
C ALA A 151 -20.53 6.08 45.13
N THR A 152 -21.67 6.71 44.86
CA THR A 152 -22.27 7.70 45.76
C THR A 152 -23.44 7.07 46.50
N ILE A 153 -23.48 7.32 47.81
CA ILE A 153 -24.57 6.94 48.70
C ILE A 153 -25.39 8.19 48.96
N THR A 154 -26.63 8.23 48.48
CA THR A 154 -27.57 9.31 48.78
C THR A 154 -28.71 8.79 49.66
N VAL A 155 -29.11 9.59 50.64
CA VAL A 155 -30.21 9.27 51.54
C VAL A 155 -31.35 10.23 51.23
N GLU A 156 -32.43 9.70 50.64
CA GLU A 156 -33.67 10.44 50.39
C GLU A 156 -34.84 9.69 51.03
N ASN A 157 -35.65 10.38 51.83
CA ASN A 157 -36.85 9.84 52.49
C ASN A 157 -36.64 8.49 53.23
N ASN A 158 -35.61 8.41 54.07
CA ASN A 158 -35.25 7.19 54.84
C ASN A 158 -34.86 5.96 53.98
N ASN A 159 -34.67 6.12 52.67
CA ASN A 159 -34.19 5.07 51.77
C ASN A 159 -32.75 5.35 51.34
N PHE A 160 -31.91 4.31 51.40
CA PHE A 160 -30.54 4.36 50.90
C PHE A 160 -30.52 4.04 49.41
N ASN A 161 -30.21 5.05 48.58
CA ASN A 161 -29.93 4.84 47.17
C ASN A 161 -28.41 4.69 46.98
N ILE A 162 -27.99 3.47 46.66
CA ILE A 162 -26.58 3.14 46.38
C ILE A 162 -26.41 3.08 44.87
N SER A 163 -25.65 4.04 44.31
CA SER A 163 -25.18 3.93 42.93
C SER A 163 -23.98 2.98 42.88
N LYS A 164 -23.98 2.04 41.92
CA LYS A 164 -22.85 1.12 41.72
C LYS A 164 -21.66 1.88 41.14
N GLU A 165 -20.46 1.58 41.62
CA GLU A 165 -19.21 2.09 41.03
C GLU A 165 -19.04 1.58 39.60
N VAL A 166 -18.43 2.40 38.75
CA VAL A 166 -18.01 2.01 37.41
C VAL A 166 -16.50 2.07 37.36
N TYR A 167 -15.84 0.92 37.18
CA TYR A 167 -14.38 0.86 37.06
C TYR A 167 -13.91 1.62 35.83
N GLY A 168 -12.96 2.53 36.04
CA GLY A 168 -12.35 3.28 34.95
C GLY A 168 -11.52 2.38 34.05
N VAL A 169 -11.75 2.45 32.75
CA VAL A 169 -10.88 1.84 31.73
C VAL A 169 -9.99 2.96 31.19
N ASN A 170 -8.68 2.73 31.10
CA ASN A 170 -7.76 3.66 30.46
C ASN A 170 -7.00 2.92 29.37
N LEU A 171 -7.33 3.22 28.13
CA LEU A 171 -6.67 2.68 26.95
C LEU A 171 -5.19 3.04 26.98
N LYS A 172 -4.30 2.05 26.87
CA LYS A 172 -2.85 2.29 26.74
C LYS A 172 -2.50 2.85 25.35
N LYS A 173 -2.81 4.14 25.14
CA LYS A 173 -2.63 4.87 23.87
C LYS A 173 -1.24 4.66 23.26
N GLU A 174 -0.19 4.80 24.06
CA GLU A 174 1.20 4.66 23.58
C GLU A 174 1.53 3.25 23.11
N ALA A 175 1.04 2.23 23.83
CA ALA A 175 1.26 0.83 23.47
C ALA A 175 0.52 0.49 22.17
N LEU A 176 -0.74 0.92 22.03
CA LEU A 176 -1.54 0.71 20.83
C LEU A 176 -0.95 1.43 19.61
N LEU A 177 -0.47 2.67 19.78
CA LEU A 177 0.21 3.42 18.72
C LEU A 177 1.48 2.72 18.25
N SER A 178 2.28 2.20 19.18
CA SER A 178 3.51 1.47 18.85
C SER A 178 3.21 0.17 18.11
N GLU A 179 2.16 -0.54 18.51
CA GLU A 179 1.73 -1.79 17.87
C GLU A 179 1.17 -1.55 16.47
N ILE A 180 0.37 -0.50 16.27
CA ILE A 180 -0.13 -0.10 14.95
C ILE A 180 1.03 0.37 14.05
N ASP A 181 1.96 1.20 14.53
CA ASP A 181 3.15 1.62 13.76
C ASP A 181 3.98 0.41 13.33
N LYS A 182 4.19 -0.55 14.25
CA LYS A 182 4.90 -1.79 13.95
C LYS A 182 4.16 -2.64 12.91
N ASN A 183 2.84 -2.74 13.00
CA ASN A 183 2.04 -3.53 12.06
C ASN A 183 1.99 -2.88 10.67
N ILE A 184 1.87 -1.56 10.59
CA ILE A 184 1.95 -0.78 9.36
C ILE A 184 3.33 -0.96 8.70
N LYS A 185 4.42 -0.79 9.46
CA LYS A 185 5.81 -0.99 8.95
C LYS A 185 6.06 -2.40 8.45
N ASN A 186 5.51 -3.39 9.14
CA ASN A 186 5.63 -4.80 8.75
C ASN A 186 4.61 -5.22 7.68
N LYS A 187 3.75 -4.31 7.21
CA LYS A 187 2.68 -4.57 6.24
C LYS A 187 1.77 -5.72 6.65
N LYS A 188 1.57 -5.84 7.96
CA LYS A 188 0.73 -6.86 8.59
C LYS A 188 -0.54 -6.16 9.06
N PHE A 189 -1.55 -6.15 8.21
CA PHE A 189 -2.89 -5.65 8.54
C PHE A 189 -3.69 -6.75 9.27
N VAL A 190 -3.14 -7.23 10.38
CA VAL A 190 -3.70 -8.30 11.21
C VAL A 190 -4.55 -7.68 12.32
N ASN A 191 -5.56 -8.42 12.77
CA ASN A 191 -6.43 -8.05 13.88
C ASN A 191 -5.60 -7.70 15.12
N ILE A 192 -5.87 -6.54 15.73
CA ILE A 192 -5.20 -6.11 16.97
C ILE A 192 -6.21 -6.17 18.10
N ASN A 193 -5.89 -6.94 19.14
CA ASN A 193 -6.65 -6.95 20.38
C ASN A 193 -6.17 -5.81 21.27
N ILE A 194 -7.09 -4.93 21.64
CA ILE A 194 -6.87 -3.81 22.53
C ILE A 194 -7.16 -4.30 23.96
N TYR A 195 -6.19 -4.16 24.87
CA TYR A 195 -6.29 -4.52 26.29
C TYR A 195 -5.97 -3.33 27.19
#